data_AF-A0A336MDZ9-F1
#
_entry.id   AF-A0A336MDZ9-F1
#
_cell.length_a   1.000
_cell.length_b   1.000
_cell.length_c   1.000
_cell.angle_alpha   90.00
_cell.angle_beta   90.00
_cell.angle_gamma   90.00
#
_symmetry.space_group_name_H-M   'P 1'
#
loop_
_entity.id
_entity.type
_entity.pdbx_description
1 polymer ?
#
loop_
_entity_poly.entity_id
_entity_poly.type
_entity_poly.pdbx_seq_one_letter_code
_entity_poly.pdbx_strand_id
1 'polypeptide(L)'
;MAAEQQGDPKTAQTVYEFTANNIKGEPVSLEKYRGHVLIIVNVASKCGYTAGHYKELNELYDEFAESKGLRILAFPCNQFGGQEPGDSEQIQCFLKDNKVNFDLFEKIDVNGKNAHPLWQFLKNKQGGTLIDAIKWNFTKFIVDKNGVPVERHAANTSPQKMKKSLRILAFPCNQFNNQEPGDAEQIQCFLKDRKVNFDLYEKIDVNGKSAHPLWQFLKNKQGGTLIDAIKWNFTKFIVDKNGVPVERHGPNTKHPLISMPKPTRRKTPPTFAIPSSAALPAAAVLSA
;
A
#
# COMPACT_ATOMS: atom_id res chain seq x y z
N MET A 1 -17.62 27.38 24.05
CA MET A 1 -16.93 27.06 22.79
C MET A 1 -15.76 26.15 23.17
N ALA A 2 -15.78 24.88 22.77
CA ALA A 2 -14.65 24.00 23.00
C ALA A 2 -13.46 24.54 22.19
N ALA A 3 -12.30 24.70 22.82
CA ALA A 3 -11.09 25.12 22.13
C ALA A 3 -10.85 24.15 20.95
N GLU A 4 -10.68 24.69 19.74
CA GLU A 4 -10.30 23.91 18.57
C GLU A 4 -9.04 23.11 18.90
N GLN A 5 -9.14 21.78 18.91
CA GLN A 5 -7.96 20.94 19.00
C GLN A 5 -7.16 21.12 17.71
N GLN A 6 -6.09 21.90 17.81
CA GLN A 6 -5.14 22.10 16.73
C GLN A 6 -3.75 21.72 17.22
N GLY A 7 -3.29 20.54 16.80
CA GLY A 7 -1.97 20.03 17.10
C GLY A 7 -0.86 20.95 16.59
N ASP A 8 0.27 20.98 17.30
CA ASP A 8 1.48 21.64 16.83
C ASP A 8 2.11 20.81 15.70
N PRO A 9 2.25 21.35 14.48
CA PRO A 9 2.82 20.63 13.34
C PRO A 9 4.24 20.09 13.54
N LYS A 10 4.99 20.62 14.51
CA LYS A 10 6.37 20.22 14.82
C LYS A 10 6.44 19.04 15.78
N THR A 11 5.49 18.92 16.70
CA THR A 11 5.55 17.92 17.79
C THR A 11 4.45 16.87 17.71
N ALA A 12 3.40 17.11 16.92
CA ALA A 12 2.33 16.14 16.71
C ALA A 12 2.87 14.79 16.23
N GLN A 13 2.18 13.72 16.62
CA GLN A 13 2.51 12.35 16.23
C GLN A 13 1.56 11.83 15.17
N THR A 14 0.30 12.26 15.20
CA THR A 14 -0.76 11.74 14.32
C THR A 14 -1.63 12.86 13.75
N VAL A 15 -2.30 12.56 12.63
CA VAL A 15 -3.29 13.48 12.05
C VAL A 15 -4.51 13.71 12.94
N TYR A 16 -4.73 12.86 13.95
CA TYR A 16 -5.89 12.94 14.83
C TYR A 16 -5.85 14.12 15.80
N GLU A 17 -4.69 14.74 15.96
CA GLU A 17 -4.49 15.93 16.78
C GLU A 17 -4.97 17.22 16.08
N PHE A 18 -5.41 17.13 14.83
CA PHE A 18 -5.80 18.29 14.02
C PHE A 18 -7.31 18.36 13.81
N THR A 19 -7.79 19.58 13.64
CA THR A 19 -9.16 19.90 13.22
C THR A 19 -9.10 20.64 11.88
N ALA A 20 -10.10 20.41 11.03
CA ALA A 20 -10.30 21.20 9.81
C ALA A 20 -11.78 21.44 9.58
N ASN A 21 -12.13 22.58 8.98
CA ASN A 21 -13.51 22.88 8.67
C ASN A 21 -13.98 22.10 7.44
N ASN A 22 -15.14 21.46 7.54
CA ASN A 22 -15.79 20.90 6.35
C ASN A 22 -16.20 22.01 5.38
N ILE A 23 -16.62 21.67 4.17
CA ILE A 23 -17.01 22.66 3.15
C ILE A 23 -18.13 23.64 3.57
N LYS A 24 -18.85 23.37 4.67
CA LYS A 24 -19.89 24.26 5.23
C LYS A 24 -19.35 25.17 6.35
N GLY A 25 -18.06 25.14 6.65
CA GLY A 25 -17.43 25.91 7.72
C GLY A 25 -17.55 25.29 9.11
N GLU A 26 -18.00 24.04 9.23
CA GLU A 26 -18.15 23.39 10.53
C GLU A 26 -16.85 22.65 10.90
N PRO A 27 -16.34 22.80 12.15
CA PRO A 27 -15.10 22.16 12.55
C PRO A 27 -15.26 20.63 12.65
N VAL A 28 -14.37 19.89 12.00
CA VAL A 28 -14.28 18.44 12.03
C VAL A 28 -12.93 18.02 12.60
N SER A 29 -12.96 17.41 13.79
CA SER A 29 -11.77 16.75 14.35
C SER A 29 -11.41 15.54 13.50
N LEU A 30 -10.14 15.43 13.11
CA LEU A 30 -9.66 14.28 12.34
C LEU A 30 -9.64 12.99 13.17
N GLU A 31 -9.81 13.06 14.49
CA GLU A 31 -10.08 11.90 15.37
C GLU A 31 -11.25 11.04 14.84
N LYS A 32 -12.23 11.65 14.16
CA LYS A 32 -13.34 10.96 13.47
C LYS A 32 -12.85 9.82 12.56
N TYR A 33 -11.66 9.95 11.99
CA TYR A 33 -11.09 8.98 11.05
C TYR A 33 -10.17 7.93 11.72
N ARG A 34 -10.20 7.81 13.04
CA ARG A 34 -9.41 6.80 13.75
C ARG A 34 -9.70 5.39 13.24
N GLY A 35 -8.63 4.63 12.96
CA GLY A 35 -8.75 3.26 12.46
C GLY A 35 -8.92 3.15 10.93
N HIS A 36 -9.08 4.27 10.22
CA HIS A 36 -9.18 4.29 8.75
C HIS A 36 -7.83 4.58 8.08
N VAL A 37 -7.63 4.01 6.90
CA VAL A 37 -6.55 4.46 5.99
C VAL A 37 -7.03 5.73 5.31
N LEU A 38 -6.20 6.78 5.29
CA LEU A 38 -6.59 8.06 4.71
C LEU A 38 -5.80 8.39 3.45
N ILE A 39 -6.49 8.94 2.46
CA ILE A 39 -5.86 9.75 1.40
C ILE A 39 -6.19 11.21 1.70
N ILE A 40 -5.18 12.01 2.02
CA ILE A 40 -5.32 13.46 2.17
C ILE A 40 -4.78 14.12 0.91
N VAL A 41 -5.60 14.91 0.21
CA VAL A 41 -5.26 15.45 -1.12
C VAL A 41 -5.63 16.92 -1.26
N ASN A 42 -4.75 17.74 -1.83
CA ASN A 42 -5.10 19.10 -2.25
C ASN A 42 -5.67 19.07 -3.65
N VAL A 43 -6.78 19.77 -3.89
CA VAL A 43 -7.51 19.71 -5.15
C VAL A 43 -7.71 21.09 -5.76
N ALA A 44 -8.02 21.10 -7.06
CA ALA A 44 -8.36 22.28 -7.84
C ALA A 44 -9.41 21.90 -8.91
N SER A 45 -10.42 22.75 -9.14
CA SER A 45 -11.46 22.52 -10.15
C SER A 45 -11.01 22.81 -11.60
N LYS A 46 -10.06 23.73 -11.79
CA LYS A 46 -9.59 24.19 -13.12
C LYS A 46 -8.20 23.68 -13.49
N CYS A 47 -7.79 22.54 -12.94
CA CYS A 47 -6.49 21.93 -13.24
C CYS A 47 -6.58 20.92 -14.39
N GLY A 48 -5.52 20.77 -15.19
CA GLY A 48 -5.45 19.74 -16.24
C GLY A 48 -5.54 18.30 -15.72
N TYR A 49 -5.25 18.08 -14.42
CA TYR A 49 -5.36 16.78 -13.77
C TYR A 49 -6.77 16.46 -13.22
N THR A 50 -7.67 17.44 -13.19
CA THR A 50 -8.95 17.36 -12.47
C THR A 50 -9.79 16.16 -12.88
N ALA A 51 -10.07 16.01 -14.18
CA ALA A 51 -10.95 14.95 -14.67
C ALA A 51 -10.42 13.55 -14.37
N GLY A 52 -9.14 13.29 -14.66
CA GLY A 52 -8.52 11.98 -14.41
C GLY A 52 -8.40 11.67 -12.93
N HIS A 53 -7.98 12.64 -12.12
CA HIS A 53 -7.74 12.39 -10.71
C HIS A 53 -9.02 12.21 -9.90
N TYR A 54 -10.08 13.00 -10.15
CA TYR A 54 -11.36 12.77 -9.48
C TYR A 54 -11.96 11.42 -9.86
N LYS A 55 -11.91 11.04 -11.14
CA LYS A 55 -12.36 9.72 -11.59
C LYS A 55 -11.65 8.60 -10.83
N GLU A 56 -10.31 8.62 -10.81
CA GLU A 56 -9.53 7.56 -10.17
C GLU A 56 -9.66 7.55 -8.64
N LEU A 57 -9.84 8.72 -8.00
CA LEU A 57 -10.11 8.81 -6.56
C LEU A 57 -11.49 8.24 -6.21
N ASN A 58 -12.52 8.50 -7.03
CA ASN A 58 -13.84 7.91 -6.86
C ASN A 58 -13.78 6.39 -7.00
N GLU A 59 -13.10 5.88 -8.03
CA GLU A 59 -12.90 4.43 -8.23
C GLU A 59 -12.21 3.78 -7.02
N LEU A 60 -11.17 4.42 -6.46
CA LEU A 60 -10.52 3.95 -5.24
C LEU A 60 -11.46 3.94 -4.04
N TYR A 61 -12.25 5.00 -3.88
CA TYR A 61 -13.18 5.13 -2.78
C TYR A 61 -14.27 4.06 -2.86
N ASP A 62 -14.89 3.88 -4.03
CA ASP A 62 -15.92 2.87 -4.26
C ASP A 62 -15.38 1.45 -3.99
N GLU A 63 -14.14 1.17 -4.37
CA GLU A 63 -13.52 -0.15 -4.18
C GLU A 63 -13.14 -0.44 -2.71
N PHE A 64 -12.59 0.55 -1.99
CA PHE A 64 -11.91 0.33 -0.72
C PHE A 64 -12.55 0.99 0.51
N ALA A 65 -13.49 1.92 0.35
CA ALA A 65 -14.06 2.66 1.48
C ALA A 65 -14.67 1.73 2.51
N GLU A 66 -15.56 0.84 2.07
CA GLU A 66 -16.25 -0.09 2.96
C GLU A 66 -15.45 -1.38 3.18
N SER A 67 -14.80 -1.90 2.14
CA SER A 67 -14.11 -3.20 2.19
C SER A 67 -12.77 -3.16 2.94
N LYS A 68 -12.09 -2.01 2.95
CA LYS A 68 -10.76 -1.81 3.56
C LYS A 68 -10.68 -0.60 4.49
N GLY A 69 -11.79 0.11 4.71
CA GLY A 69 -11.84 1.25 5.61
C GLY A 69 -11.12 2.49 5.06
N LEU A 70 -11.08 2.68 3.74
CA LEU A 70 -10.49 3.89 3.13
C LEU A 70 -11.38 5.13 3.38
N ARG A 71 -10.76 6.25 3.74
CA ARG A 71 -11.40 7.58 3.73
C ARG A 71 -10.55 8.56 2.94
N ILE A 72 -11.18 9.40 2.13
CA ILE A 72 -10.48 10.43 1.35
C ILE A 72 -10.91 11.80 1.87
N LEU A 73 -9.94 12.66 2.15
CA LEU A 73 -10.14 14.02 2.64
C LEU A 73 -9.58 14.98 1.57
N ALA A 74 -10.46 15.69 0.89
CA ALA A 74 -10.11 16.62 -0.18
C ALA A 74 -10.12 18.07 0.33
N PHE A 75 -9.01 18.77 0.08
CA PHE A 75 -8.78 20.15 0.49
C PHE A 75 -8.59 21.05 -0.75
N PRO A 76 -9.59 21.84 -1.14
CA PRO A 76 -9.44 22.82 -2.20
C PRO A 76 -8.31 23.81 -1.89
N CYS A 77 -7.53 24.19 -2.89
CA CYS A 77 -6.39 25.09 -2.70
C CYS A 77 -6.15 25.95 -3.94
N ASN A 78 -6.10 27.28 -3.76
CA ASN A 78 -5.93 28.22 -4.88
C ASN A 78 -4.49 28.67 -5.13
N GLN A 79 -3.52 28.13 -4.39
CA GLN A 79 -2.11 28.56 -4.44
C GLN A 79 -1.39 28.18 -5.75
N PHE A 80 -2.00 27.32 -6.58
CA PHE A 80 -1.39 26.77 -7.78
C PHE A 80 -2.12 27.24 -9.04
N GLY A 81 -1.57 28.28 -9.66
CA GLY A 81 -2.09 28.84 -10.91
C GLY A 81 -3.50 29.43 -10.82
N GLY A 82 -4.00 29.75 -9.61
CA GLY A 82 -5.35 30.27 -9.44
C GLY A 82 -6.45 29.30 -9.88
N GLN A 83 -6.19 27.99 -9.81
CA GLN A 83 -7.05 26.95 -10.38
C GLN A 83 -8.23 26.53 -9.49
N GLU A 84 -8.40 27.16 -8.32
CA GLU A 84 -9.55 26.98 -7.42
C GLU A 84 -10.13 28.35 -6.99
N PRO A 85 -10.57 29.19 -7.95
CA PRO A 85 -10.97 30.56 -7.67
C PRO A 85 -12.31 30.65 -6.94
N GLY A 86 -13.14 29.61 -7.03
CA GLY A 86 -14.51 29.64 -6.50
C GLY A 86 -14.62 29.66 -4.99
N ASP A 87 -15.78 30.09 -4.50
CA ASP A 87 -16.18 29.97 -3.10
C ASP A 87 -16.61 28.53 -2.74
N SER A 88 -16.95 28.29 -1.48
CA SER A 88 -17.31 26.97 -0.97
C SER A 88 -18.54 26.41 -1.68
N GLU A 89 -19.53 27.24 -1.99
CA GLU A 89 -20.75 26.87 -2.70
C GLU A 89 -20.44 26.43 -4.14
N GLN A 90 -19.64 27.21 -4.88
CA GLN A 90 -19.22 26.89 -6.24
C GLN A 90 -18.39 25.61 -6.30
N ILE A 91 -17.47 25.42 -5.36
CA ILE A 91 -16.67 24.19 -5.25
C ILE A 91 -17.57 22.99 -4.96
N GLN A 92 -18.53 23.13 -4.04
CA GLN A 92 -19.45 22.05 -3.71
C GLN A 92 -20.30 21.63 -4.93
N CYS A 93 -20.80 22.61 -5.70
CA CYS A 93 -21.52 22.34 -6.95
C CYS A 93 -20.64 21.60 -7.96
N PHE A 94 -19.41 22.08 -8.20
CA PHE A 94 -18.48 21.44 -9.12
C PHE A 94 -18.20 19.98 -8.74
N LEU A 95 -18.01 19.69 -7.45
CA LEU A 95 -17.68 18.33 -7.00
C LEU A 95 -18.88 17.40 -6.96
N LYS A 96 -20.10 17.93 -6.78
CA LYS A 96 -21.33 17.18 -6.97
C LYS A 96 -21.48 16.69 -8.41
N ASP A 97 -21.18 17.53 -9.39
CA ASP A 97 -21.21 17.16 -10.81
C ASP A 97 -20.16 16.10 -11.16
N ASN A 98 -19.03 16.11 -10.43
CA ASN A 98 -17.96 15.10 -10.55
C ASN A 98 -18.19 13.85 -9.68
N LYS A 99 -19.37 13.70 -9.05
CA LYS A 99 -19.77 12.53 -8.23
C LYS A 99 -18.78 12.21 -7.10
N VAL A 100 -18.23 13.24 -6.48
CA VAL A 100 -17.32 13.06 -5.35
C VAL A 100 -18.12 12.57 -4.13
N ASN A 101 -17.79 11.36 -3.65
CA ASN A 101 -18.49 10.68 -2.55
C ASN A 101 -17.72 10.67 -1.23
N PHE A 102 -16.63 11.42 -1.14
CA PHE A 102 -15.75 11.48 0.02
C PHE A 102 -15.69 12.88 0.63
N ASP A 103 -15.07 13.01 1.81
CA ASP A 103 -15.16 14.22 2.62
C ASP A 103 -14.41 15.40 1.98
N LEU A 104 -15.11 16.52 1.90
CA LEU A 104 -14.64 17.78 1.33
C LEU A 104 -14.56 18.86 2.42
N PHE A 105 -13.43 19.55 2.42
CA PHE A 105 -13.10 20.58 3.40
C PHE A 105 -13.10 21.98 2.77
N GLU A 106 -13.04 23.01 3.60
CA GLU A 106 -12.87 24.38 3.13
C GLU A 106 -11.56 24.55 2.35
N LYS A 107 -11.56 25.61 1.52
CA LYS A 107 -10.36 26.02 0.81
C LYS A 107 -9.31 26.49 1.80
N ILE A 108 -8.09 25.96 1.67
CA ILE A 108 -6.99 26.26 2.57
C ILE A 108 -5.69 26.54 1.81
N ASP A 109 -4.76 27.19 2.50
CA ASP A 109 -3.37 27.26 2.10
C ASP A 109 -2.63 25.99 2.54
N VAL A 110 -1.80 25.44 1.65
CA VAL A 110 -0.97 24.26 1.93
C VAL A 110 0.51 24.61 2.02
N ASN A 111 0.90 25.80 1.55
CA ASN A 111 2.23 26.36 1.58
C ASN A 111 2.27 27.75 2.23
N GLY A 112 3.48 28.21 2.56
CA GLY A 112 3.70 29.52 3.16
C GLY A 112 3.40 29.57 4.65
N LYS A 113 3.49 30.79 5.22
CA LYS A 113 3.27 31.05 6.65
C LYS A 113 1.84 30.78 7.10
N ASN A 114 0.89 30.85 6.16
CA ASN A 114 -0.54 30.64 6.39
C ASN A 114 -0.97 29.19 6.10
N ALA A 115 -0.02 28.29 5.78
CA ALA A 115 -0.36 26.89 5.53
C ALA A 115 -1.12 26.30 6.71
N HIS A 116 -2.20 25.57 6.44
CA HIS A 116 -2.96 24.92 7.49
C HIS A 116 -2.04 23.99 8.32
N PRO A 117 -2.13 23.98 9.67
CA PRO A 117 -1.25 23.19 10.54
C PRO A 117 -1.15 21.71 10.15
N LEU A 118 -2.27 21.05 9.80
CA LEU A 118 -2.26 19.70 9.24
C LEU A 118 -1.30 19.55 8.03
N TRP A 119 -1.29 20.51 7.10
CA TRP A 119 -0.45 20.47 5.91
C TRP A 119 1.01 20.74 6.23
N GLN A 120 1.29 21.57 7.23
CA GLN A 120 2.65 21.72 7.77
C GLN A 120 3.14 20.37 8.34
N PHE A 121 2.31 19.71 9.15
CA PHE A 121 2.60 18.41 9.74
C PHE A 121 2.86 17.33 8.68
N LEU A 122 1.98 17.21 7.69
CA LEU A 122 2.11 16.24 6.60
C LEU A 122 3.43 16.42 5.85
N LYS A 123 3.80 17.67 5.52
CA LYS A 123 5.08 17.98 4.89
C LYS A 123 6.27 17.65 5.77
N ASN A 124 6.19 17.91 7.08
CA ASN A 124 7.25 17.60 8.04
C ASN A 124 7.47 16.08 8.18
N LYS A 125 6.39 15.29 8.24
CA LYS A 125 6.47 13.83 8.38
C LYS A 125 6.83 13.13 7.06
N GLN A 126 6.38 13.67 5.94
CA GLN A 126 6.62 13.13 4.60
C GLN A 126 7.13 14.25 3.69
N GLY A 127 8.45 14.46 3.76
CA GLY A 127 9.17 15.50 3.04
C GLY A 127 9.15 15.36 1.51
N GLY A 128 9.69 16.39 0.84
CA GLY A 128 9.91 16.38 -0.61
C GLY A 128 11.34 15.99 -0.97
N THR A 129 11.64 15.85 -2.26
CA THR A 129 12.97 15.45 -2.73
C THR A 129 14.04 16.55 -2.70
N LEU A 130 13.66 17.81 -2.46
CA LEU A 130 14.55 18.99 -2.47
C LEU A 130 14.06 20.08 -1.51
N ILE A 131 12.75 20.32 -1.52
CA ILE A 131 12.03 21.20 -0.60
C ILE A 131 10.72 20.50 -0.22
N ASP A 132 10.28 20.69 1.02
CA ASP A 132 9.08 20.01 1.50
C ASP A 132 7.77 20.61 0.98
N ALA A 133 7.84 21.78 0.34
CA ALA A 133 6.69 22.47 -0.24
C ALA A 133 5.86 21.59 -1.19
N ILE A 134 4.54 21.75 -1.14
CA ILE A 134 3.64 21.15 -2.13
C ILE A 134 3.91 21.83 -3.47
N LYS A 135 4.19 21.05 -4.52
CA LYS A 135 4.61 21.61 -5.81
C LYS A 135 3.43 21.97 -6.72
N TRP A 136 2.30 21.27 -6.58
CA TRP A 136 1.15 21.46 -7.46
C TRP A 136 -0.15 20.87 -6.88
N ASN A 137 -1.27 21.12 -7.57
CA ASN A 137 -2.56 20.47 -7.34
C ASN A 137 -2.47 18.95 -7.42
N PHE A 138 -3.28 18.25 -6.64
CA PHE A 138 -3.33 16.79 -6.53
C PHE A 138 -2.06 16.16 -5.96
N THR A 139 -1.38 16.80 -4.99
CA THR A 139 -0.44 16.06 -4.13
C THR A 139 -1.24 15.25 -3.12
N LYS A 140 -0.89 13.99 -2.91
CA LYS A 140 -1.60 13.08 -2.00
C LYS A 140 -0.68 12.58 -0.90
N PHE A 141 -1.22 12.44 0.30
CA PHE A 141 -0.59 11.74 1.40
C PHE A 141 -1.40 10.49 1.72
N ILE A 142 -0.71 9.36 1.93
CA ILE A 142 -1.32 8.17 2.51
C ILE A 142 -1.04 8.19 4.00
N VAL A 143 -2.09 8.03 4.80
CA VAL A 143 -2.03 7.93 6.26
C VAL A 143 -2.52 6.56 6.67
N ASP A 144 -1.81 5.90 7.56
CA ASP A 144 -2.22 4.59 8.06
C ASP A 144 -3.37 4.68 9.07
N LYS A 145 -3.89 3.52 9.49
CA LYS A 145 -4.99 3.39 10.46
C LYS A 145 -4.68 3.93 11.87
N ASN A 146 -3.42 4.23 12.17
CA ASN A 146 -3.00 4.83 13.44
C ASN A 146 -2.85 6.35 13.31
N GLY A 147 -3.15 6.93 12.15
CA GLY A 147 -3.09 8.36 11.89
C GLY A 147 -1.69 8.85 11.55
N VAL A 148 -0.75 7.96 11.21
CA VAL A 148 0.63 8.32 10.86
C VAL A 148 0.76 8.46 9.34
N PRO A 149 1.26 9.60 8.81
CA PRO A 149 1.56 9.73 7.39
C PRO A 149 2.67 8.76 6.97
N VAL A 150 2.39 7.90 6.00
CA VAL A 150 3.30 6.83 5.56
C VAL A 150 3.83 7.00 4.14
N GLU A 151 3.15 7.75 3.28
CA GLU A 151 3.58 8.02 1.90
C GLU A 151 3.14 9.40 1.43
N ARG A 152 3.88 9.95 0.45
CA ARG A 152 3.54 11.17 -0.29
C ARG A 152 3.69 10.92 -1.79
N HIS A 153 2.67 11.28 -2.55
CA HIS A 153 2.58 11.10 -4.00
C HIS A 153 2.42 12.45 -4.70
N ALA A 154 3.21 12.70 -5.73
CA ALA A 154 3.20 13.95 -6.47
C ALA A 154 1.94 14.10 -7.36
N ALA A 155 1.74 15.30 -7.88
CA ALA A 155 0.62 15.64 -8.76
C ALA A 155 0.48 14.69 -9.95
N ASN A 156 1.57 14.40 -10.65
CA ASN A 156 1.61 13.51 -11.82
C ASN A 156 1.48 12.01 -11.48
N THR A 157 1.40 11.64 -10.21
CA THR A 157 1.14 10.25 -9.80
C THR A 157 -0.36 10.00 -9.89
N SER A 158 -0.77 9.14 -10.83
CA SER A 158 -2.16 8.67 -10.94
C SER A 158 -2.60 8.00 -9.63
N PRO A 159 -3.79 8.34 -9.09
CA PRO A 159 -4.31 7.67 -7.89
C PRO A 159 -4.32 6.14 -7.99
N GLN A 160 -4.64 5.56 -9.15
CA GLN A 160 -4.61 4.10 -9.35
C GLN A 160 -3.23 3.48 -9.06
N LYS A 161 -2.14 4.21 -9.31
CA LYS A 161 -0.78 3.75 -8.99
C LYS A 161 -0.48 3.72 -7.49
N MET A 162 -1.32 4.33 -6.65
CA MET A 162 -1.18 4.29 -5.18
C MET A 162 -1.68 2.95 -4.59
N LYS A 163 -2.34 2.09 -5.37
CA LYS A 163 -2.78 0.74 -4.95
C LYS A 163 -1.64 -0.24 -4.64
N LYS A 164 -0.42 0.23 -4.34
CA LYS A 164 0.80 -0.58 -4.36
C LYS A 164 0.60 -1.91 -3.62
N SER A 165 0.75 -2.95 -4.42
CA SER A 165 0.31 -4.33 -4.22
C SER A 165 1.26 -5.09 -3.31
N LEU A 166 0.69 -5.82 -2.34
CA LEU A 166 1.34 -6.91 -1.63
C LEU A 166 1.80 -7.95 -2.66
N ARG A 167 3.11 -8.11 -2.82
CA ARG A 167 3.70 -9.14 -3.68
C ARG A 167 4.02 -10.38 -2.87
N ILE A 168 3.73 -11.54 -3.44
CA ILE A 168 4.18 -12.82 -2.92
C ILE A 168 5.40 -13.22 -3.75
N LEU A 169 6.53 -13.42 -3.07
CA LEU A 169 7.73 -14.00 -3.66
C LEU A 169 7.83 -15.45 -3.16
N ALA A 170 7.65 -16.41 -4.05
CA ALA A 170 7.65 -17.83 -3.74
C ALA A 170 8.94 -18.48 -4.22
N PHE A 171 9.56 -19.27 -3.35
CA PHE A 171 10.82 -19.96 -3.62
C PHE A 171 10.62 -21.45 -3.36
N PRO A 172 10.63 -22.31 -4.40
CA PRO A 172 10.58 -23.75 -4.24
C PRO A 172 11.73 -24.27 -3.37
N CYS A 173 11.48 -25.31 -2.59
CA CYS A 173 12.48 -25.94 -1.74
C CYS A 173 12.20 -27.44 -1.60
N ASN A 174 13.26 -28.25 -1.62
CA ASN A 174 13.13 -29.71 -1.53
C ASN A 174 13.68 -30.30 -0.22
N GLN A 175 14.09 -29.46 0.74
CA GLN A 175 14.69 -29.90 2.01
C GLN A 175 13.68 -30.58 2.96
N PHE A 176 12.39 -30.64 2.60
CA PHE A 176 11.33 -31.22 3.41
C PHE A 176 10.71 -32.42 2.70
N ASN A 177 11.09 -33.63 3.12
CA ASN A 177 10.57 -34.91 2.64
C ASN A 177 10.58 -35.09 1.11
N ASN A 178 11.53 -34.46 0.41
CA ASN A 178 11.61 -34.48 -1.05
C ASN A 178 10.25 -34.16 -1.73
N GLN A 179 9.49 -33.20 -1.17
CA GLN A 179 8.14 -32.88 -1.66
C GLN A 179 8.13 -31.99 -2.91
N GLU A 180 9.29 -31.47 -3.31
CA GLU A 180 9.49 -30.68 -4.53
C GLU A 180 10.67 -31.27 -5.33
N PRO A 181 10.60 -32.54 -5.77
CA PRO A 181 11.70 -33.22 -6.44
C PRO A 181 11.98 -32.66 -7.85
N GLY A 182 11.03 -31.92 -8.43
CA GLY A 182 11.13 -31.40 -9.79
C GLY A 182 12.26 -30.39 -10.00
N ASP A 183 12.73 -30.33 -11.24
CA ASP A 183 13.57 -29.24 -11.75
C ASP A 183 12.72 -28.00 -12.12
N ALA A 184 13.38 -26.93 -12.58
CA ALA A 184 12.70 -25.67 -12.89
C ALA A 184 11.60 -25.82 -13.95
N GLU A 185 11.83 -26.60 -15.00
CA GLU A 185 10.87 -26.79 -16.10
C GLU A 185 9.65 -27.59 -15.61
N GLN A 186 9.89 -28.64 -14.84
CA GLN A 186 8.85 -29.47 -14.25
C GLN A 186 7.98 -28.68 -13.27
N ILE A 187 8.59 -27.82 -12.45
CA ILE A 187 7.87 -26.94 -11.53
C ILE A 187 7.00 -25.94 -12.31
N GLN A 188 7.56 -25.29 -13.35
CA GLN A 188 6.79 -24.35 -14.17
C GLN A 188 5.61 -25.05 -14.87
N CYS A 189 5.85 -26.24 -15.44
CA CYS A 189 4.80 -27.05 -16.06
C CYS A 189 3.69 -27.39 -15.07
N PHE A 190 4.05 -27.81 -13.85
CA PHE A 190 3.08 -28.08 -12.79
C PHE A 190 2.23 -26.85 -12.43
N LEU A 191 2.78 -25.65 -12.47
CA LEU A 191 2.04 -24.44 -12.06
C LEU A 191 1.18 -23.83 -13.18
N LYS A 192 1.43 -24.18 -14.45
CA LYS A 192 0.76 -23.61 -15.63
C LYS A 192 -0.77 -23.63 -15.54
N ASP A 193 -1.35 -24.75 -15.09
CA ASP A 193 -2.81 -24.91 -15.00
C ASP A 193 -3.40 -24.46 -13.66
N ARG A 194 -2.56 -24.01 -12.72
CA ARG A 194 -2.95 -23.68 -11.34
C ARG A 194 -3.21 -22.19 -11.11
N LYS A 195 -3.16 -21.38 -12.17
CA LYS A 195 -3.44 -19.93 -12.14
C LYS A 195 -2.66 -19.20 -11.04
N VAL A 196 -1.39 -19.56 -10.85
CA VAL A 196 -0.49 -18.86 -9.92
C VAL A 196 -0.30 -17.43 -10.38
N ASN A 197 -0.55 -16.47 -9.49
CA ASN A 197 -0.44 -15.03 -9.77
C ASN A 197 0.55 -14.34 -8.82
N PHE A 198 1.67 -15.00 -8.56
CA PHE A 198 2.75 -14.50 -7.71
C PHE A 198 4.10 -14.83 -8.32
N ASP A 199 5.14 -14.08 -7.92
CA ASP A 199 6.48 -14.25 -8.47
C ASP A 199 7.08 -15.57 -7.94
N LEU A 200 7.45 -16.46 -8.85
CA LEU A 200 8.11 -17.72 -8.53
C LEU A 200 9.59 -17.65 -8.92
N TYR A 201 10.46 -17.86 -7.95
CA TYR A 201 11.91 -17.84 -8.10
C TYR A 201 12.48 -19.25 -8.27
N GLU A 202 13.79 -19.31 -8.49
CA GLU A 202 14.51 -20.58 -8.52
C GLU A 202 14.40 -21.35 -7.20
N LYS A 203 14.65 -22.64 -7.30
CA LYS A 203 14.65 -23.55 -6.17
C LYS A 203 15.87 -23.30 -5.29
N ILE A 204 15.66 -23.16 -3.99
CA ILE A 204 16.71 -22.84 -3.04
C ILE A 204 16.70 -23.76 -1.81
N ASP A 205 17.85 -23.79 -1.15
CA ASP A 205 17.98 -24.30 0.20
C ASP A 205 17.66 -23.20 1.23
N VAL A 206 16.90 -23.57 2.24
CA VAL A 206 16.41 -22.65 3.29
C VAL A 206 17.08 -22.89 4.64
N ASN A 207 17.73 -24.03 4.82
CA ASN A 207 18.45 -24.48 6.01
C ASN A 207 19.85 -25.00 5.67
N GLY A 208 20.69 -25.13 6.71
CA GLY A 208 22.04 -25.68 6.59
C GLY A 208 23.06 -24.69 6.02
N LYS A 209 24.26 -25.20 5.74
CA LYS A 209 25.39 -24.40 5.21
C LYS A 209 25.13 -23.90 3.78
N SER A 210 24.29 -24.59 3.03
CA SER A 210 23.85 -24.22 1.68
C SER A 210 22.66 -23.26 1.66
N ALA A 211 22.14 -22.84 2.83
CA ALA A 211 21.00 -21.95 2.88
C ALA A 211 21.25 -20.66 2.09
N HIS A 212 20.32 -20.29 1.22
CA HIS A 212 20.43 -19.08 0.42
C HIS A 212 20.57 -17.84 1.32
N PRO A 213 21.42 -16.85 0.98
CA PRO A 213 21.66 -15.67 1.83
C PRO A 213 20.39 -14.93 2.26
N LEU A 214 19.41 -14.82 1.36
CA LEU A 214 18.10 -14.24 1.70
C LEU A 214 17.43 -14.99 2.86
N TRP A 215 17.45 -16.32 2.85
CA TRP A 215 16.86 -17.12 3.93
C TRP A 215 17.66 -17.05 5.23
N GLN A 216 18.98 -16.90 5.15
CA GLN A 216 19.79 -16.61 6.33
C GLN A 216 19.38 -15.27 6.95
N PHE A 217 19.28 -14.21 6.14
CA PHE A 217 18.83 -12.89 6.56
C PHE A 217 17.43 -12.92 7.19
N LEU A 218 16.45 -13.52 6.52
CA LEU A 218 15.06 -13.62 6.99
C LEU A 218 14.98 -14.33 8.34
N LYS A 219 15.68 -15.46 8.50
CA LYS A 219 15.75 -16.20 9.77
C LYS A 219 16.45 -15.41 10.87
N ASN A 220 17.55 -14.73 10.57
CA ASN A 220 18.29 -13.94 11.55
C ASN A 220 17.47 -12.75 12.06
N LYS A 221 16.65 -12.14 11.19
CA LYS A 221 15.77 -11.02 11.57
C LYS A 221 14.47 -11.47 12.24
N GLN A 222 13.94 -12.63 11.84
CA GLN A 222 12.68 -13.19 12.34
C GLN A 222 12.88 -14.68 12.69
N GLY A 223 13.52 -14.89 13.84
CA GLY A 223 13.91 -16.19 14.35
C GLY A 223 12.74 -17.11 14.73
N GLY A 224 13.07 -18.35 15.09
CA GLY A 224 12.11 -19.29 15.67
C GLY A 224 12.15 -19.22 17.20
N THR A 225 11.11 -19.69 17.89
CA THR A 225 11.02 -19.65 19.37
C THR A 225 12.08 -20.46 20.12
N LEU A 226 12.85 -21.30 19.43
CA LEU A 226 13.85 -22.22 20.02
C LEU A 226 15.06 -22.45 19.08
N ILE A 227 14.82 -22.53 17.77
CA ILE A 227 15.84 -22.65 16.72
C ILE A 227 15.37 -21.85 15.50
N ASP A 228 16.29 -21.14 14.83
CA ASP A 228 15.94 -20.29 13.69
C ASP A 228 15.60 -21.06 12.41
N ALA A 229 15.86 -22.38 12.39
CA ALA A 229 15.61 -23.24 11.24
C ALA A 229 14.16 -23.21 10.73
N ILE A 230 13.98 -23.26 9.40
CA ILE A 230 12.67 -23.48 8.78
C ILE A 230 12.25 -24.92 9.04
N LYS A 231 11.10 -25.14 9.69
CA LYS A 231 10.67 -26.48 10.11
C LYS A 231 9.86 -27.22 9.04
N TRP A 232 9.24 -26.50 8.11
CA TRP A 232 8.38 -27.09 7.09
C TRP A 232 8.16 -26.17 5.88
N ASN A 233 7.71 -26.76 4.77
CA ASN A 233 7.19 -26.06 3.59
C ASN A 233 6.10 -25.05 3.98
N PHE A 234 5.91 -24.03 3.14
CA PHE A 234 4.95 -22.95 3.35
C PHE A 234 5.21 -22.08 4.59
N THR A 235 6.46 -21.98 5.05
CA THR A 235 6.85 -20.91 5.98
C THR A 235 6.86 -19.57 5.23
N LYS A 236 6.28 -18.52 5.81
CA LYS A 236 6.24 -17.17 5.22
C LYS A 236 7.00 -16.18 6.08
N PHE A 237 7.56 -15.17 5.43
CA PHE A 237 8.03 -13.95 6.08
C PHE A 237 7.21 -12.78 5.54
N ILE A 238 6.69 -11.95 6.44
CA ILE A 238 6.13 -10.67 6.05
C ILE A 238 7.29 -9.68 6.06
N VAL A 239 7.50 -9.04 4.93
CA VAL A 239 8.56 -8.04 4.75
C VAL A 239 7.88 -6.72 4.47
N ASP A 240 8.21 -5.71 5.26
CA ASP A 240 7.65 -4.38 5.07
C ASP A 240 8.21 -3.70 3.81
N LYS A 241 7.69 -2.52 3.49
CA LYS A 241 8.11 -1.75 2.31
C LYS A 241 9.58 -1.30 2.34
N ASN A 242 10.25 -1.35 3.49
CA ASN A 242 11.66 -1.01 3.64
C ASN A 242 12.57 -2.25 3.54
N GLY A 243 12.00 -3.43 3.25
CA GLY A 243 12.74 -4.69 3.19
C GLY A 243 13.01 -5.31 4.56
N VAL A 244 12.37 -4.81 5.62
CA VAL A 244 12.55 -5.33 6.98
C VAL A 244 11.60 -6.50 7.20
N PRO A 245 12.10 -7.69 7.57
CA PRO A 245 11.24 -8.80 7.96
C PRO A 245 10.58 -8.47 9.29
N VAL A 246 9.26 -8.39 9.30
CA VAL A 246 8.46 -7.98 10.48
C VAL A 246 7.77 -9.15 11.17
N GLU A 247 7.48 -10.23 10.42
CA GLU A 247 6.83 -11.41 10.98
C GLU A 247 7.27 -12.68 10.26
N ARG A 248 7.17 -13.81 10.97
CA ARG A 248 7.37 -15.15 10.43
C ARG A 248 6.19 -16.05 10.80
N HIS A 249 5.66 -16.75 9.79
CA HIS A 249 4.49 -17.62 9.93
C HIS A 249 4.80 -19.03 9.46
N GLY A 250 4.54 -20.02 10.32
CA GLY A 250 4.54 -21.43 9.93
C GLY A 250 3.31 -21.80 9.07
N PRO A 251 3.28 -23.01 8.49
CA PRO A 251 2.23 -23.45 7.55
C PRO A 251 0.80 -23.44 8.12
N ASN A 252 0.65 -23.58 9.43
CA ASN A 252 -0.65 -23.65 10.12
C ASN A 252 -1.03 -22.34 10.82
N THR A 253 -0.26 -21.27 10.64
CA THR A 253 -0.53 -19.99 11.30
C THR A 253 -1.72 -19.33 10.62
N LYS A 254 -2.77 -19.02 11.39
CA LYS A 254 -3.93 -18.28 10.88
C LYS A 254 -3.57 -16.81 10.84
N HIS A 255 -3.66 -16.19 9.67
CA HIS A 255 -3.41 -14.75 9.51
C HIS A 255 -4.65 -14.06 8.93
N PRO A 256 -5.09 -12.91 9.49
CA PRO A 256 -6.34 -12.25 9.08
C PRO A 256 -6.37 -11.79 7.61
N LEU A 257 -5.21 -11.57 7.00
CA LEU A 257 -5.07 -11.19 5.58
C LEU A 257 -4.69 -12.34 4.65
N ILE A 258 -4.37 -13.52 5.19
CA ILE A 258 -3.89 -14.68 4.41
C ILE A 258 -4.68 -15.91 4.87
N SER A 259 -5.79 -16.19 4.17
CA SER A 259 -6.53 -17.45 4.33
C SER A 259 -5.94 -18.48 3.37
N MET A 260 -5.37 -19.56 3.90
CA MET A 260 -4.99 -20.72 3.09
C MET A 260 -5.83 -21.93 3.47
N PRO A 261 -6.23 -22.77 2.49
CA PRO A 261 -6.88 -24.03 2.77
C PRO A 261 -5.97 -24.90 3.64
N LYS A 262 -6.57 -25.63 4.60
CA LYS A 262 -5.83 -26.60 5.43
C LYS A 262 -5.06 -27.56 4.50
N PRO A 263 -3.78 -27.86 4.79
CA PRO A 263 -3.03 -28.82 3.98
C PRO A 263 -3.77 -30.17 3.99
N THR A 264 -4.22 -30.65 2.83
CA THR A 264 -4.70 -32.02 2.69
C THR A 264 -3.48 -32.93 2.62
N ARG A 265 -3.38 -33.87 3.57
CA ARG A 265 -2.25 -34.81 3.64
C ARG A 265 -2.32 -35.76 2.46
N ARG A 266 -1.59 -35.50 1.38
CA ARG A 266 -1.41 -36.49 0.29
C ARG A 266 -0.47 -37.58 0.80
N LYS A 267 -0.88 -38.85 0.66
CA LYS A 267 -0.07 -40.02 1.07
C LYS A 267 1.12 -40.27 0.13
N THR A 268 1.10 -39.69 -1.07
CA THR A 268 2.14 -39.84 -2.09
C THR A 268 2.58 -38.47 -2.62
N PRO A 269 3.89 -38.26 -2.89
CA PRO A 269 4.38 -37.06 -3.56
C PRO A 269 3.70 -36.89 -4.94
N PRO A 270 3.48 -35.66 -5.42
CA PRO A 270 3.03 -35.45 -6.79
C PRO A 270 4.08 -36.01 -7.77
N THR A 271 3.63 -36.81 -8.74
CA THR A 271 4.45 -37.26 -9.86
C THR A 271 4.62 -36.11 -10.86
N PHE A 272 5.85 -35.64 -11.03
CA PHE A 272 6.23 -34.71 -12.10
C PHE A 272 6.44 -35.52 -13.38
N ALA A 273 5.35 -35.83 -14.10
CA ALA A 273 5.47 -36.44 -15.42
C ALA A 273 5.82 -35.34 -16.44
N ILE A 274 6.94 -35.51 -17.15
CA ILE A 274 7.25 -34.67 -18.32
C ILE A 274 6.38 -35.18 -19.48
N PRO A 275 5.51 -34.34 -20.10
CA PRO A 275 4.87 -34.73 -21.35
C PRO A 275 5.96 -34.92 -22.42
N SER A 276 5.94 -36.06 -23.11
CA SER A 276 6.89 -36.41 -24.17
C SER A 276 7.07 -35.28 -25.18
N SER A 277 8.29 -34.73 -25.23
CA SER A 277 8.92 -33.98 -26.33
C SER A 277 7.95 -33.34 -27.34
N ALA A 278 7.43 -32.16 -27.00
CA ALA A 278 7.12 -31.15 -28.00
C ALA A 278 8.00 -29.94 -27.67
N ALA A 279 8.93 -29.62 -28.57
CA ALA A 279 9.90 -28.54 -28.41
C ALA A 279 9.22 -27.22 -28.00
N LEU A 280 9.57 -26.71 -26.83
CA LEU A 280 9.21 -25.36 -26.41
C LEU A 280 10.12 -24.35 -27.12
N PRO A 281 9.60 -23.23 -27.63
CA PRO A 281 10.42 -22.18 -28.22
C PRO A 281 11.28 -21.52 -27.13
N ALA A 282 12.49 -21.13 -27.52
CA ALA A 282 13.52 -20.57 -26.66
C ALA A 282 13.04 -19.39 -25.80
N ALA A 283 13.55 -19.35 -24.57
CA ALA A 283 13.23 -18.42 -23.50
C ALA A 283 13.22 -16.94 -23.92
N ALA A 284 12.18 -16.21 -23.53
CA ALA A 284 12.24 -14.77 -23.38
C ALA A 284 12.87 -14.46 -22.01
N VAL A 285 14.17 -14.23 -22.00
CA VAL A 285 14.87 -13.55 -20.90
C VAL A 285 14.34 -12.11 -20.87
N LEU A 286 13.56 -11.76 -19.85
CA LEU A 286 13.31 -10.35 -19.53
C LEU A 286 14.33 -9.94 -18.46
N SER A 287 15.42 -9.36 -18.94
CA SER A 287 16.43 -8.64 -18.18
C SER A 287 15.91 -7.26 -17.74
N ALA A 288 16.20 -6.94 -16.48
CA ALA A 288 16.14 -5.65 -15.75
C ALA A 288 14.76 -5.01 -15.50
#